data_AF-A0A5B0DH39-F1
#
_entry.id   AF-A0A5B0DH39-F1
#
_cell.length_a   1.000
_cell.length_b   1.000
_cell.length_c   1.000
_cell.angle_alpha   90.00
_cell.angle_beta   90.00
_cell.angle_gamma   90.00
#
_symmetry.space_group_name_H-M   'P 1'
#
loop_
_entity.id
_entity.type
_entity.pdbx_description
1 polymer ?
#
loop_
_entity_poly.entity_id
_entity_poly.type
_entity_poly.pdbx_seq_one_letter_code
_entity_poly.pdbx_strand_id
1 'polypeptide(L)' 'MDNSQERICKFLTQNKLKFISEDKVAKKFAYKNILTFYIGKEGWSAYGIDGRDFKGRNHQTSKVGFLIAEYKDSENGVY' A
#
# COMPACT_ATOMS: atom_id res chain seq x y z
N MET A 1 -1.36 17.87 -14.42
CA MET A 1 -0.47 16.79 -13.94
C MET A 1 -1.27 15.91 -12.99
N ASP A 2 -1.27 14.60 -13.20
CA ASP A 2 -1.93 13.65 -12.31
C ASP A 2 -1.01 13.35 -11.11
N ASN A 3 -1.30 13.98 -9.97
CA ASN A 3 -0.53 13.83 -8.75
C ASN A 3 -1.05 12.67 -7.87
N SER A 4 -1.93 11.80 -8.39
CA SER A 4 -2.55 10.72 -7.62
C SER A 4 -1.53 9.70 -7.11
N GLN A 5 -0.50 9.36 -7.91
CA GLN A 5 0.59 8.46 -7.50
C GLN A 5 1.41 9.06 -6.34
N GLU A 6 1.69 10.36 -6.38
CA GLU A 6 2.44 11.03 -5.32
C GLU A 6 1.62 11.10 -4.02
N ARG A 7 0.31 11.36 -4.14
CA ARG A 7 -0.62 11.41 -2.99
C ARG A 7 -0.70 10.07 -2.27
N ILE A 8 -0.85 8.96 -3.00
CA ILE A 8 -0.89 7.62 -2.39
C ILE A 8 0.47 7.29 -1.75
N CYS A 9 1.61 7.61 -2.38
CA CYS A 9 2.93 7.41 -1.77
C CYS A 9 3.08 8.19 -0.45
N LYS A 10 2.67 9.47 -0.43
CA LYS A 10 2.67 10.28 0.80
C LYS A 10 1.77 9.67 1.88
N PHE A 11 0.59 9.21 1.49
CA PHE A 11 -0.36 8.56 2.40
C PHE A 11 0.22 7.26 3.01
N LEU A 12 0.93 6.44 2.23
CA LEU A 12 1.60 5.23 2.72
C LEU A 12 2.68 5.58 3.76
N THR A 13 3.51 6.59 3.48
CA THR A 13 4.55 7.06 4.41
C THR A 13 3.93 7.60 5.71
N GLN A 14 2.85 8.39 5.63
CA GLN A 14 2.11 8.87 6.80
C GLN A 14 1.55 7.71 7.64
N ASN A 15 1.24 6.59 7.00
CA ASN A 15 0.76 5.37 7.65
C ASN A 15 1.86 4.43 8.15
N LYS A 16 3.12 4.90 8.20
CA LYS A 16 4.29 4.15 8.67
C LYS A 16 4.72 2.99 7.76
N LEU A 17 4.32 3.00 6.49
CA LEU A 17 4.92 2.09 5.51
C LEU A 17 6.30 2.62 5.10
N LYS A 18 7.27 1.71 5.04
CA LYS A 18 8.63 2.04 4.62
C LYS A 18 8.73 1.91 3.11
N PHE A 19 9.29 2.93 2.46
CA PHE A 19 9.73 2.81 1.08
C PHE A 19 10.89 1.81 1.01
N ILE A 20 10.83 0.88 0.06
CA ILE A 20 11.83 -0.20 -0.10
C ILE A 20 12.66 0.04 -1.35
N SER A 21 12.00 0.24 -2.49
CA SER A 21 12.67 0.40 -3.78
C SER A 21 11.72 1.03 -4.80
N GLU A 22 12.29 1.53 -5.89
CA GLU A 22 11.56 1.98 -7.07
C GLU A 22 12.22 1.35 -8.30
N ASP A 23 11.39 0.78 -9.17
CA ASP A 23 11.80 0.37 -10.50
C ASP A 23 11.10 1.24 -11.56
N LYS A 24 11.29 0.93 -12.85
CA LYS A 24 10.70 1.71 -13.95
C LYS A 24 9.17 1.68 -13.99
N VAL A 25 8.56 0.73 -13.27
CA VAL A 25 7.12 0.41 -13.31
C VAL A 25 6.41 0.87 -12.05
N ALA A 26 7.00 0.64 -10.87
CA ALA A 26 6.35 0.88 -9.59
C ALA A 26 7.30 1.24 -8.43
N LYS A 27 6.73 1.95 -7.45
CA LYS A 27 7.34 2.19 -6.14
C LYS A 27 6.86 1.16 -5.14
N LYS A 28 7.79 0.49 -4.45
CA LYS A 28 7.50 -0.55 -3.46
C LYS A 28 7.52 0.03 -2.05
N PHE A 29 6.46 -0.24 -1.29
CA PHE A 29 6.31 0.11 0.11
C PHE A 29 5.95 -1.12 0.93
N ALA A 30 6.46 -1.24 2.15
CA ALA A 30 6.15 -2.36 3.03
C ALA A 30 5.77 -1.89 4.43
N TYR A 31 4.73 -2.52 5.00
CA TYR A 31 4.39 -2.46 6.40
C TYR A 31 4.87 -3.75 7.08
N LYS A 32 6.03 -3.67 7.75
CA LYS A 32 6.69 -4.84 8.38
C LYS A 32 6.78 -5.99 7.36
N ASN A 33 6.54 -7.23 7.77
CA ASN A 33 6.39 -8.39 6.88
C ASN A 33 4.91 -8.73 6.63
N ILE A 34 4.00 -7.79 6.87
CA ILE A 34 2.55 -8.05 6.91
C ILE A 34 1.87 -7.63 5.61
N LEU A 35 2.23 -6.47 5.06
CA LEU A 35 1.55 -5.89 3.90
C LEU A 35 2.55 -5.16 3.01
N THR A 36 2.57 -5.50 1.71
CA THR A 36 3.45 -4.86 0.73
C THR A 36 2.62 -4.20 -0.36
N PHE A 37 2.86 -2.92 -0.65
CA PHE A 37 2.27 -2.18 -1.75
C PHE A 37 3.26 -1.96 -2.90
N TYR A 38 2.74 -1.99 -4.13
CA TYR A 38 3.42 -1.55 -5.34
C TYR A 38 2.59 -0.46 -6.00
N ILE A 39 3.14 0.74 -6.15
CA ILE A 39 2.46 1.92 -6.67
C ILE A 39 3.01 2.28 -8.04
N GLY A 40 2.29 1.91 -9.09
CA GLY A 40 2.59 2.29 -10.47
C GLY A 40 1.93 3.60 -10.88
N LYS A 41 2.19 4.03 -12.12
CA LYS A 41 1.65 5.29 -12.67
C LYS A 41 0.12 5.29 -12.77
N GLU A 42 -0.47 4.15 -13.11
CA GLU A 42 -1.93 4.03 -13.37
C GLU A 42 -2.71 3.45 -12.19
N GLY A 43 -2.02 2.88 -11.20
CA GLY A 43 -2.67 2.20 -10.09
C GLY A 43 -1.70 1.58 -9.10
N TRP A 44 -2.25 0.75 -8.24
CA TRP A 44 -1.52 0.08 -7.18
C TRP A 44 -1.93 -1.38 -7.06
N SER A 45 -1.02 -2.18 -6.54
CA SER A 45 -1.30 -3.52 -6.02
C SER A 45 -0.78 -3.67 -4.60
N ALA A 46 -1.36 -4.59 -3.84
CA ALA A 46 -0.93 -4.91 -2.49
C ALA A 46 -0.98 -6.43 -2.25
N TYR A 47 -0.06 -6.91 -1.43
CA TYR A 47 0.11 -8.33 -1.10
C TYR A 47 0.17 -8.47 0.41
N GLY A 48 -0.78 -9.21 0.97
CA GLY A 48 -0.86 -9.54 2.40
C GLY A 48 -0.03 -10.76 2.77
N ILE A 49 0.35 -10.86 4.03
CA ILE A 49 1.03 -12.03 4.60
C ILE A 49 0.17 -13.30 4.59
N ASP A 50 -1.16 -13.13 4.54
CA ASP A 50 -2.15 -14.20 4.42
C ASP A 50 -2.28 -14.74 2.98
N GLY A 51 -1.50 -14.21 2.04
CA GLY A 51 -1.51 -14.61 0.63
C GLY A 51 -2.63 -13.96 -0.19
N ARG A 52 -3.36 -12.97 0.36
CA ARG A 52 -4.36 -12.21 -0.41
C ARG A 52 -3.72 -11.09 -1.22
N ASP A 53 -4.20 -10.95 -2.45
CA ASP A 53 -3.77 -9.94 -3.41
C ASP A 53 -4.87 -8.89 -3.65
N PHE A 54 -4.47 -7.62 -3.71
CA PHE A 54 -5.36 -6.49 -3.95
C PHE A 54 -4.82 -5.62 -5.07
N LYS A 55 -5.73 -4.95 -5.80
CA LYS A 55 -5.37 -3.96 -6.83
C LYS A 55 -6.39 -2.85 -6.92
N GLY A 56 -5.94 -1.68 -7.35
CA GLY A 56 -6.80 -0.50 -7.52
C GLY A 56 -6.17 0.60 -8.35
N ARG A 57 -6.90 1.70 -8.51
CA ARG A 57 -6.43 2.92 -9.19
C ARG A 57 -5.93 3.94 -8.16
N ASN A 58 -5.03 4.82 -8.58
CA ASN A 58 -4.36 5.77 -7.67
C ASN A 58 -5.29 6.78 -6.99
N HIS A 59 -6.50 7.03 -7.52
CA HIS A 59 -7.50 7.87 -6.86
C HIS A 59 -8.30 7.13 -5.75
N GLN A 60 -8.11 5.82 -5.58
CA GLN A 60 -8.82 5.00 -4.58
C GLN A 60 -8.10 4.97 -3.22
N THR A 61 -7.63 6.12 -2.72
CA THR A 61 -6.88 6.21 -1.46
C THR A 61 -7.64 5.65 -0.26
N SER A 62 -8.97 5.75 -0.25
CA SER A 62 -9.79 5.16 0.82
C SER A 62 -9.63 3.63 0.91
N LYS A 63 -9.56 2.92 -0.23
CA LYS A 63 -9.33 1.46 -0.25
C LYS A 63 -7.97 1.09 0.35
N VAL A 64 -6.95 1.89 0.04
CA VAL A 64 -5.60 1.74 0.59
C VAL A 64 -5.62 1.93 2.10
N GLY A 65 -6.33 2.94 2.59
CA GLY A 65 -6.52 3.17 4.02
C GLY A 65 -7.21 2.02 4.74
N PHE A 66 -8.29 1.47 4.16
CA PHE A 66 -8.98 0.30 4.73
C PHE A 66 -8.07 -0.92 4.82
N LEU A 67 -7.30 -1.22 3.77
CA LEU A 67 -6.33 -2.33 3.82
C LEU A 67 -5.27 -2.12 4.90
N ILE A 68 -4.73 -0.91 5.02
CA ILE A 68 -3.74 -0.63 6.08
C ILE A 68 -4.35 -0.84 7.47
N ALA A 69 -5.59 -0.41 7.70
CA ALA A 69 -6.28 -0.60 8.96
C ALA A 69 -6.51 -2.10 9.26
N GLU A 70 -7.07 -2.85 8.30
CA GLU A 70 -7.33 -4.29 8.42
C GLU A 70 -6.08 -5.07 8.83
N TYR A 71 -4.94 -4.84 8.16
CA TYR A 71 -3.71 -5.56 8.45
C TYR A 71 -3.02 -5.07 9.75
N LYS A 72 -3.22 -3.82 10.15
CA LYS A 72 -2.76 -3.33 11.47
C LYS A 72 -3.56 -3.94 12.61
N ASP A 73 -4.86 -4.13 12.42
CA ASP A 73 -5.70 -4.78 13.42
C ASP A 73 -5.33 -6.26 13.57
N SER A 74 -5.00 -6.94 12.46
CA SER A 74 -4.52 -8.34 12.50
C SER A 74 -3.16 -8.50 13.21
N GLU A 75 -2.33 -7.46 13.24
CA GLU A 75 -1.04 -7.49 13.94
C GLU A 75 -1.20 -7.59 15.47
N ASN A 76 -2.26 -6.99 16.02
CA ASN A 76 -2.47 -6.93 17.47
C ASN A 76 -3.17 -8.16 18.06
N GLY A 77 -3.35 -9.23 17.27
CA GLY A 77 -3.86 -10.50 17.80
C GLY A 77 -5.32 -10.46 18.22
N VAL A 78 -6.22 -9.98 17.36
CA VAL A 78 -7.63 -10.37 17.44
C VAL A 78 -7.83 -11.64 16.60
N TYR A 79 -7.22 -12.75 17.04
CA TYR A 79 -7.63 -14.14 16.81
C TYR A 79 -6.98 -15.03 17.87
#